data_AF-A0A497YPE9-F1
#
_entry.id   AF-A0A497YPE9-F1
#
_cell.length_a   1.000
_cell.length_b   1.000
_cell.length_c   1.000
_cell.angle_alpha   90.00
_cell.angle_beta   90.00
_cell.angle_gamma   90.00
#
_symmetry.space_group_name_H-M   'P 1'
#
loop_
_entity.id
_entity.type
_entity.pdbx_description
1 polymer ?
#
loop_
_entity_poly.entity_id
_entity_poly.type
_entity_poly.pdbx_seq_one_letter_code
_entity_poly.pdbx_strand_id
1 'polypeptide(L)'
;MRMVIVSIGHSPTNVARVRALIARAAQIDMALDQQLWGKEMSQDECRTQIKQLNESVDVYAVLLLADAPAHIDVLNLRSELQRHKDLIRPGAWHYPGPVRPGEVDCVLNSAIAAHQTQRNALDNGDAQIAR
;
A
#
# COMPACT_ATOMS: atom_id res chain seq x y z
N MET A 1 10.80 6.75 -6.24
CA MET A 1 9.87 5.62 -6.00
C MET A 1 9.49 5.56 -4.53
N ARG A 2 8.22 5.23 -4.22
CA ARG A 2 7.65 5.25 -2.86
C ARG A 2 6.59 4.17 -2.67
N MET A 3 6.38 3.81 -1.41
CA MET A 3 5.22 3.02 -0.97
C MET A 3 4.06 3.96 -0.62
N VAL A 4 2.81 3.53 -0.86
CA VAL A 4 1.60 4.27 -0.50
C VAL A 4 0.77 3.45 0.48
N ILE A 5 0.39 4.05 1.60
CA ILE A 5 -0.64 3.51 2.49
C ILE A 5 -1.95 4.24 2.22
N VAL A 6 -3.02 3.49 1.96
CA VAL A 6 -4.35 4.03 1.72
C VAL A 6 -5.26 3.68 2.89
N SER A 7 -5.90 4.70 3.45
CA SER A 7 -6.97 4.59 4.44
C SER A 7 -8.23 5.25 3.90
N ILE A 8 -9.37 4.58 4.01
CA ILE A 8 -10.67 5.11 3.57
C ILE A 8 -11.50 5.42 4.81
N GLY A 9 -11.88 6.69 4.96
CA GLY A 9 -12.53 7.17 6.17
C GLY A 9 -11.61 7.18 7.40
N HIS A 10 -12.18 7.51 8.55
CA HIS A 10 -11.44 7.63 9.80
C HIS A 10 -11.64 6.39 10.68
N SER A 11 -10.57 5.59 10.84
CA SER A 11 -10.51 4.48 11.80
C SER A 11 -9.34 4.71 12.76
N PRO A 12 -9.56 4.70 14.10
CA PRO A 12 -8.48 4.78 15.08
C PRO A 12 -7.42 3.68 14.90
N THR A 13 -7.85 2.48 14.50
CA THR A 13 -6.97 1.34 14.21
C THR A 13 -6.06 1.65 13.02
N ASN A 14 -6.62 2.18 11.93
CA ASN A 14 -5.83 2.58 10.76
C ASN A 14 -4.86 3.70 11.11
N VAL A 15 -5.29 4.70 11.89
CA VAL A 15 -4.41 5.78 12.35
C VAL A 15 -3.22 5.24 13.12
N ALA A 16 -3.43 4.29 14.03
CA ALA A 16 -2.34 3.67 14.79
C ALA A 16 -1.38 2.88 13.89
N ARG A 17 -1.90 2.09 12.94
CA ARG A 17 -1.10 1.34 11.95
C ARG A 17 -0.25 2.26 11.09
N VAL A 18 -0.84 3.32 10.56
CA VAL A 18 -0.13 4.28 9.72
C VAL A 18 0.97 4.98 10.49
N ARG A 19 0.70 5.43 11.71
CA ARG A 19 1.72 6.04 12.58
C ARG A 19 2.90 5.11 12.83
N ALA A 20 2.63 3.85 13.13
CA ALA A 20 3.68 2.86 13.37
C ALA A 20 4.54 2.61 12.11
N LEU A 21 3.90 2.55 10.93
CA LEU A 21 4.62 2.42 9.66
C LEU A 21 5.48 3.63 9.35
N ILE A 22 4.94 4.84 9.46
CA ILE A 22 5.68 6.07 9.17
C ILE A 22 6.89 6.17 10.10
N ALA A 23 6.70 5.94 11.40
CA ALA A 23 7.78 5.99 12.37
C ALA A 23 8.89 4.97 12.03
N ARG A 24 8.53 3.76 11.63
CA ARG A 24 9.50 2.72 11.29
C ARG A 24 10.15 2.93 9.93
N ALA A 25 9.40 3.40 8.93
CA ALA A 25 9.91 3.75 7.60
C ALA A 25 10.96 4.86 7.67
N ALA A 26 10.74 5.88 8.52
CA ALA A 26 11.71 6.94 8.77
C ALA A 26 13.03 6.43 9.37
N GLN A 27 12.99 5.39 10.20
CA GLN A 27 14.21 4.79 10.78
C GLN A 27 15.08 4.06 9.75
N ILE A 28 14.51 3.65 8.63
CA ILE A 28 15.19 2.88 7.57
C ILE A 28 15.31 3.67 6.26
N ASP A 29 15.05 4.97 6.30
CA ASP A 29 15.09 5.89 5.14
C ASP A 29 14.23 5.42 3.95
N MET A 30 13.05 4.85 4.24
CA MET A 30 12.11 4.41 3.22
C MET A 30 11.11 5.53 2.89
N ALA A 31 11.01 5.88 1.60
CA ALA A 31 10.00 6.81 1.10
C ALA A 31 8.59 6.20 1.20
N LEU A 32 7.77 6.78 2.06
CA LEU A 32 6.41 6.35 2.34
C LEU A 32 5.45 7.53 2.28
N ASP A 33 4.33 7.35 1.58
CA ASP A 33 3.25 8.31 1.47
C ASP A 33 1.97 7.76 2.12
N GLN A 34 1.19 8.64 2.73
CA GLN A 34 -0.10 8.31 3.31
C GLN A 34 -1.21 9.02 2.55
N GLN A 35 -2.21 8.27 2.10
CA GLN A 35 -3.45 8.80 1.58
C GLN A 35 -4.62 8.50 2.52
N LEU A 36 -5.36 9.55 2.85
CA LEU A 36 -6.63 9.48 3.55
C LEU A 36 -7.74 9.86 2.58
N TRP A 37 -8.49 8.86 2.13
CA TRP A 37 -9.65 9.03 1.27
C TRP A 37 -10.88 9.31 2.13
N GLY A 38 -11.77 10.17 1.62
CA GLY A 38 -12.94 10.63 2.36
C GLY A 38 -13.89 9.49 2.68
N LYS A 39 -14.52 9.53 3.86
CA LYS A 39 -15.52 8.52 4.25
C LYS A 39 -16.74 8.48 3.32
N GLU A 40 -17.05 9.58 2.64
CA GLU A 40 -18.20 9.69 1.73
C GLU A 40 -17.85 9.33 0.28
N MET A 41 -16.58 8.99 -0.01
CA MET A 41 -16.21 8.54 -1.34
C MET A 41 -16.98 7.28 -1.70
N SER A 42 -17.39 7.19 -2.95
CA SER A 42 -18.02 6.02 -3.55
C SER A 42 -16.98 4.96 -3.91
N GLN A 43 -17.47 3.74 -4.17
CA GLN A 43 -16.64 2.64 -4.67
C GLN A 43 -15.93 3.01 -5.98
N ASP A 44 -16.62 3.69 -6.90
CA ASP A 44 -16.08 4.04 -8.22
C ASP A 44 -15.01 5.15 -8.15
N GLU A 45 -15.17 6.10 -7.22
CA GLU A 45 -14.13 7.09 -6.94
C GLU A 45 -12.88 6.41 -6.37
N CYS A 46 -13.05 5.49 -5.41
CA CYS A 46 -11.94 4.71 -4.86
C CYS A 46 -11.25 3.88 -5.95
N ARG A 47 -12.02 3.25 -6.83
CA ARG A 47 -11.52 2.51 -7.99
C ARG A 47 -10.67 3.38 -8.91
N THR A 48 -11.12 4.60 -9.18
CA THR A 48 -10.39 5.57 -9.99
C THR A 48 -9.03 5.91 -9.37
N GLN A 49 -8.99 6.09 -8.05
CA GLN A 49 -7.73 6.34 -7.33
C GLN A 49 -6.79 5.12 -7.36
N ILE A 50 -7.32 3.91 -7.16
CA ILE A 50 -6.53 2.67 -7.29
C ILE A 50 -5.91 2.56 -8.69
N LYS A 51 -6.67 2.89 -9.74
CA LYS A 51 -6.15 2.90 -11.11
C LYS A 51 -4.98 3.88 -11.27
N GLN A 52 -5.07 5.08 -10.72
CA GLN A 52 -3.96 6.05 -10.76
C GLN A 52 -2.70 5.53 -10.04
N LEU A 53 -2.87 4.86 -8.89
CA LEU A 53 -1.75 4.22 -8.18
C LEU A 53 -1.12 3.07 -8.98
N ASN A 54 -1.94 2.30 -9.69
CA ASN A 54 -1.48 1.23 -10.58
C ASN A 54 -0.70 1.79 -11.78
N GLU A 55 -1.11 2.91 -12.35
CA GLU A 55 -0.46 3.54 -13.50
C GLU A 55 0.83 4.30 -13.11
N SER A 56 0.95 4.74 -11.87
CA SER A 56 2.11 5.49 -11.39
C SER A 56 3.38 4.62 -11.31
N VAL A 57 4.39 4.94 -12.11
CA VAL A 57 5.73 4.30 -12.07
C VAL A 57 6.48 4.59 -10.77
N ASP A 58 6.19 5.73 -10.13
CA ASP A 58 6.80 6.13 -8.86
C ASP A 58 6.25 5.35 -7.66
N VAL A 59 5.15 4.63 -7.83
CA VAL A 59 4.55 3.84 -6.75
C VAL A 59 4.92 2.38 -6.97
N TYR A 60 5.72 1.82 -6.07
CA TYR A 60 6.13 0.41 -6.16
C TYR A 60 5.27 -0.52 -5.33
N ALA A 61 4.50 0.04 -4.41
CA ALA A 61 3.72 -0.72 -3.46
C ALA A 61 2.56 0.10 -2.92
N VAL A 62 1.42 -0.57 -2.71
CA VAL A 62 0.21 -0.03 -2.14
C VAL A 62 -0.26 -0.94 -1.02
N LEU A 63 -0.56 -0.33 0.13
CA LEU A 63 -1.16 -0.99 1.28
C LEU A 63 -2.54 -0.39 1.53
N LEU A 64 -3.59 -1.08 1.10
CA LEU A 64 -4.97 -0.69 1.35
C LEU A 64 -5.45 -1.27 2.68
N LEU A 65 -5.72 -0.42 3.66
CA LEU A 65 -6.13 -0.86 5.00
C LEU A 65 -7.57 -1.37 5.01
N ALA A 66 -7.81 -2.44 5.78
CA ALA A 66 -9.07 -3.17 5.79
C ALA A 66 -10.25 -2.42 6.42
N ASP A 67 -9.99 -1.53 7.39
CA ASP A 67 -11.07 -0.78 8.04
C ASP A 67 -11.52 0.36 7.14
N ALA A 68 -12.70 0.24 6.54
CA ALA A 68 -13.32 1.23 5.67
C ALA A 68 -14.82 1.40 5.99
N PRO A 69 -15.49 2.44 5.47
CA PRO A 69 -16.94 2.61 5.59
C PRO A 69 -17.70 1.39 5.03
N ALA A 70 -18.88 1.11 5.59
CA ALA A 70 -19.65 -0.10 5.27
C ALA A 70 -20.11 -0.20 3.81
N HIS A 71 -20.21 0.91 3.09
CA HIS A 71 -20.57 0.94 1.67
C HIS A 71 -19.38 0.69 0.72
N ILE A 72 -18.17 0.53 1.26
CA ILE A 72 -16.96 0.26 0.49
C ILE A 72 -16.59 -1.22 0.61
N ASP A 73 -16.54 -1.90 -0.54
CA ASP A 73 -16.00 -3.24 -0.62
C ASP A 73 -14.48 -3.17 -0.83
N VAL A 74 -13.74 -3.22 0.29
CA VAL A 74 -12.27 -3.16 0.31
C VAL A 74 -11.64 -4.35 -0.39
N LEU A 75 -12.24 -5.54 -0.29
CA LEU A 75 -11.72 -6.74 -0.95
C LEU A 75 -11.84 -6.61 -2.47
N ASN A 76 -12.95 -6.05 -2.95
CA ASN A 76 -13.13 -5.73 -4.35
C ASN A 76 -12.08 -4.70 -4.83
N LEU A 77 -11.94 -3.56 -4.14
CA LEU A 77 -10.93 -2.54 -4.50
C LEU A 77 -9.52 -3.11 -4.53
N ARG A 78 -9.19 -3.95 -3.54
CA ARG A 78 -7.89 -4.59 -3.44
C ARG A 78 -7.62 -5.54 -4.60
N SER A 79 -8.64 -6.26 -5.08
CA SER A 79 -8.49 -7.15 -6.24
C SER A 79 -8.12 -6.42 -7.53
N GLU A 80 -8.31 -5.09 -7.57
CA GLU A 80 -7.94 -4.24 -8.70
C GLU A 80 -6.50 -3.73 -8.63
N LEU A 81 -5.82 -3.87 -7.48
CA LEU A 81 -4.40 -3.57 -7.40
C LEU A 81 -3.61 -4.56 -8.26
N GLN A 82 -2.61 -4.04 -8.97
CA GLN A 82 -1.67 -4.90 -9.66
C GLN A 82 -0.96 -5.82 -8.65
N ARG A 83 -0.85 -7.11 -8.97
CA ARG A 83 -0.31 -8.14 -8.05
C ARG A 83 1.06 -7.79 -7.46
N HIS A 84 1.92 -7.11 -8.22
CA HIS A 84 3.25 -6.74 -7.74
C HIS A 84 3.25 -5.49 -6.85
N LYS A 85 2.18 -4.70 -6.85
CA LYS A 85 1.99 -3.52 -5.99
C LYS A 85 1.18 -3.83 -4.73
N ASP A 86 0.37 -4.88 -4.68
CA ASP A 86 -0.38 -5.24 -3.46
C ASP A 86 0.56 -5.78 -2.37
N LEU A 87 0.66 -5.06 -1.25
CA LEU A 87 1.51 -5.45 -0.12
C LEU A 87 0.86 -6.34 0.92
N ILE A 88 -0.48 -6.47 0.93
CA ILE A 88 -1.07 -7.33 1.94
C ILE A 88 -0.79 -8.79 1.57
N ARG A 89 0.14 -9.42 2.28
CA ARG A 89 0.30 -10.88 2.22
C ARG A 89 -0.64 -11.57 3.21
N PRO A 90 -0.99 -12.85 2.95
CA PRO A 90 -1.66 -13.68 3.95
C PRO A 90 -1.00 -13.55 5.33
N GLY A 91 -1.74 -13.00 6.30
CA GLY A 91 -1.30 -12.85 7.69
C GLY A 91 -0.99 -11.42 8.15
N ALA A 92 -0.84 -10.45 7.25
CA ALA A 92 -0.62 -9.05 7.60
C ALA A 92 -1.96 -8.29 7.73
N TRP A 93 -2.26 -7.79 8.94
CA TRP A 93 -3.42 -6.91 9.25
C TRP A 93 -4.78 -7.32 8.70
N HIS A 94 -5.02 -8.63 8.56
CA HIS A 94 -6.31 -9.18 8.18
C HIS A 94 -7.37 -9.12 9.30
N TYR A 95 -6.97 -8.79 10.53
CA TYR A 95 -7.86 -8.75 11.69
C TYR A 95 -7.93 -7.34 12.29
N PRO A 96 -9.12 -6.88 12.71
CA PRO A 96 -9.25 -5.66 13.49
C PRO A 96 -8.54 -5.82 14.84
N GLY A 97 -7.92 -4.75 15.34
CA GLY A 97 -7.20 -4.77 16.61
C GLY A 97 -5.86 -4.02 16.58
N PRO A 98 -5.17 -3.97 17.73
CA PRO A 98 -3.91 -3.24 17.86
C PRO A 98 -2.83 -3.81 16.93
N VAL A 99 -1.85 -2.97 16.59
CA VAL A 99 -0.64 -3.38 15.86
C VAL A 99 0.12 -4.40 16.71
N ARG A 100 0.31 -5.61 16.18
CA ARG A 100 1.06 -6.66 16.87
C ARG A 100 2.56 -6.50 16.61
N PRO A 101 3.41 -6.95 17.56
CA PRO A 101 4.86 -6.96 17.37
C PRO A 101 5.25 -7.63 16.05
N GLY A 102 6.17 -7.01 15.30
CA GLY A 102 6.69 -7.54 14.04
C GLY A 102 5.78 -7.37 12.81
N GLU A 103 4.52 -6.98 12.94
CA GLU A 103 3.65 -6.75 11.77
C GLU A 103 4.16 -5.58 10.91
N VAL A 104 4.65 -4.52 11.56
CA VAL A 104 5.22 -3.35 10.87
C VAL A 104 6.46 -3.76 10.07
N ASP A 105 7.38 -4.49 10.67
CA ASP A 105 8.59 -4.96 9.99
C ASP A 105 8.25 -5.93 8.84
N CYS A 106 7.24 -6.79 9.00
CA CYS A 106 6.78 -7.68 7.93
C CYS A 106 6.27 -6.91 6.70
N VAL A 107 5.47 -5.86 6.93
CA VAL A 107 4.97 -4.98 5.86
C VAL A 107 6.13 -4.25 5.19
N LEU A 108 7.05 -3.67 5.95
CA LEU A 108 8.18 -2.92 5.39
C LEU A 108 9.17 -3.82 4.66
N ASN A 109 9.47 -5.02 5.17
CA ASN A 109 10.33 -5.98 4.48
C ASN A 109 9.70 -6.43 3.15
N SER A 110 8.37 -6.59 3.12
CA SER A 110 7.64 -6.86 1.87
C SER A 110 7.73 -5.69 0.90
N ALA A 111 7.66 -4.46 1.40
CA ALA A 111 7.84 -3.24 0.61
C ALA A 111 9.26 -3.13 0.04
N ILE A 112 10.30 -3.47 0.81
CA ILE A 112 11.70 -3.52 0.35
C ILE A 112 11.84 -4.52 -0.80
N ALA A 113 11.30 -5.73 -0.64
CA ALA A 113 11.35 -6.76 -1.67
C ALA A 113 10.62 -6.36 -2.96
N ALA A 114 9.46 -5.69 -2.84
CA ALA A 114 8.72 -5.15 -3.98
C ALA A 114 9.52 -4.05 -4.70
N HIS A 115 10.11 -3.12 -3.95
CA HIS A 115 10.96 -2.06 -4.51
C HIS A 115 12.15 -2.62 -5.28
N GLN A 116 12.88 -3.59 -4.71
CA GLN A 116 14.01 -4.25 -5.37
C GLN A 116 13.57 -4.94 -6.66
N THR A 117 12.44 -5.64 -6.63
CA THR A 117 11.90 -6.34 -7.80
C THR A 117 11.56 -5.36 -8.92
N GLN A 118 10.88 -4.26 -8.60
CA GLN A 118 10.51 -3.26 -9.60
C GLN A 118 11.72 -2.51 -10.15
N ARG A 119 12.69 -2.17 -9.31
CA ARG A 119 13.94 -1.56 -9.74
C ARG A 119 14.71 -2.47 -10.70
N ASN A 120 14.83 -3.75 -10.38
CA ASN A 120 15.45 -4.73 -11.28
C ASN A 120 14.67 -4.86 -12.60
N ALA A 121 13.35 -4.78 -12.58
CA ALA A 121 12.54 -4.83 -13.80
C ALA A 121 12.76 -3.60 -14.70
N LEU A 122 12.90 -2.41 -14.10
CA LEU A 122 13.23 -1.17 -14.82
C LEU A 122 14.64 -1.26 -15.42
N ASP A 123 15.64 -1.64 -14.62
CA ASP A 123 17.04 -1.77 -15.06
C ASP A 123 17.18 -2.78 -16.21
N ASN A 124 16.43 -3.89 -16.16
CA ASN A 124 16.42 -4.92 -17.23
C ASN A 124 15.60 -4.51 -18.47
N GLY A 125 14.53 -3.74 -18.29
CA GLY A 125 13.70 -3.23 -19.39
C GLY A 125 14.45 -2.20 -20.23
N ASP A 126 15.20 -1.30 -19.58
CA ASP A 126 16.09 -0.34 -20.26
C ASP A 126 17.21 -1.05 -21.01
N ALA A 127 17.74 -2.15 -20.46
CA ALA A 127 18.75 -2.98 -21.12
C ALA A 127 18.22 -3.72 -22.36
N GLN A 128 16.91 -3.98 -22.45
CA GLN A 128 16.29 -4.61 -23.63
C GLN A 128 15.90 -3.60 -24.73
N ILE A 129 15.68 -2.33 -24.39
CA ILE A 129 15.35 -1.28 -25.37
C ILE A 129 16.63 -0.72 -26.03
N ALA A 130 17.80 -0.88 -25.40
CA ALA A 130 19.09 -0.42 -25.90
C ALA A 130 19.82 -1.41 -26.83
N ARG A 131 19.16 -2.43 -27.39
CA ARG A 131 19.74 -3.44 -28.29
C ARG A 131 19.10 -3.46 -29.67
#